data_AF-A0A6L5EPH8-F1
#
_entry.id   AF-A0A6L5EPH8-F1
#
_cell.length_a   1.000
_cell.length_b   1.000
_cell.length_c   1.000
_cell.angle_alpha   90.00
_cell.angle_beta   90.00
_cell.angle_gamma   90.00
#
_symmetry.space_group_name_H-M   'P 1'
#
loop_
_entity.id
_entity.type
_entity.pdbx_description
1 polymer ?
#
loop_
_entity_poly.entity_id
_entity_poly.type
_entity_poly.pdbx_seq_one_letter_code
_entity_poly.pdbx_strand_id
1 'polypeptide(L)' 'MKAEEFDEKFDRGEDVTSDLDLSGARRPGYEQRRVNVDFPVWMIESLDQEAKRLGGTRQSIIKVWLAECLEGRRRKTDAA' A
#
# COMPACT_ATOMS: atom_id res chain seq x y z
N MET A 1 15.57 14.95 -26.67
CA MET A 1 16.95 14.62 -26.26
C MET A 1 17.41 13.39 -27.02
N LYS A 2 18.69 13.32 -27.41
CA LYS A 2 19.25 12.08 -27.96
C LYS A 2 19.53 11.08 -26.84
N ALA A 3 19.46 9.78 -27.12
CA ALA A 3 19.69 8.74 -26.12
C ALA A 3 21.07 8.87 -25.44
N GLU A 4 22.11 9.19 -26.20
CA GLU A 4 23.48 9.38 -25.68
C GLU A 4 23.57 10.52 -24.64
N GLU A 5 22.87 11.63 -24.88
CA GLU A 5 22.82 12.77 -23.96
C GLU A 5 22.02 12.46 -22.68
N PHE A 6 21.03 11.55 -22.80
CA PHE A 6 20.25 11.07 -21.66
C PHE A 6 21.10 10.17 -20.77
N ASP A 7 21.77 9.19 -21.37
CA ASP A 7 22.61 8.21 -20.66
C ASP A 7 23.74 8.92 -19.91
N GLU A 8 24.42 9.87 -20.55
CA GLU A 8 25.48 10.65 -19.91
C GLU A 8 24.99 11.46 -18.69
N LYS A 9 23.80 12.06 -18.76
CA LYS A 9 23.22 12.81 -17.64
C LYS A 9 22.82 11.88 -16.50
N PHE A 10 22.22 10.74 -16.83
CA PHE A 10 21.84 9.72 -15.86
C PHE A 10 23.07 9.17 -15.12
N ASP A 11 24.14 8.84 -15.83
CA ASP A 11 25.39 8.32 -15.26
C ASP A 11 26.13 9.33 -14.39
N ARG A 12 25.97 10.63 -14.69
CA ARG A 12 26.48 11.73 -13.83
C ARG A 12 25.62 11.98 -12.58
N GLY A 13 24.53 11.23 -12.40
CA GLY A 13 23.61 11.39 -11.28
C GLY A 13 22.78 12.67 -11.34
N GLU A 14 22.64 13.27 -12.53
CA GLU A 14 21.77 14.42 -12.75
C GLU A 14 20.28 13.99 -12.75
N ASP A 15 19.38 14.90 -12.38
CA ASP A 15 17.94 14.64 -12.45
C ASP A 15 17.46 14.69 -13.90
N VAL A 16 17.14 13.52 -14.46
CA VAL A 16 16.61 13.34 -15.81
C VAL A 16 15.08 13.23 -15.84
N THR A 17 14.39 13.44 -14.71
CA THR A 17 12.94 13.24 -14.60
C THR A 17 12.15 14.11 -15.57
N SER A 18 12.64 15.32 -15.88
CA SER A 18 12.03 16.22 -16.86
C SER A 18 12.08 15.73 -18.31
N ASP A 19 13.01 14.83 -18.61
CA ASP A 19 13.19 14.25 -19.95
C ASP A 19 12.37 12.96 -20.15
N LEU A 20 11.73 12.44 -19.08
CA LEU A 20 10.89 11.24 -19.11
C LEU A 20 9.41 11.57 -19.39
N ASP A 21 8.78 10.82 -20.30
CA ASP A 21 7.33 10.80 -20.43
C ASP A 21 6.70 9.93 -19.33
N LEU A 22 6.23 10.57 -18.26
CA LEU A 22 5.60 9.92 -17.12
C LEU A 22 4.09 9.69 -17.28
N SER A 23 3.51 9.96 -18.46
CA SER A 23 2.06 9.78 -18.69
C SER A 23 1.59 8.34 -18.41
N GLY A 24 2.44 7.36 -18.68
CA GLY A 24 2.22 5.94 -18.40
C GLY A 24 2.72 5.46 -17.04
N ALA A 25 3.34 6.33 -16.21
CA ALA A 25 3.89 5.92 -14.94
C ALA A 25 2.79 5.39 -14.01
N ARG A 26 3.02 4.19 -13.46
CA ARG A 26 2.15 3.53 -12.49
C ARG A 26 3.01 3.05 -11.33
N ARG A 27 2.40 2.91 -10.16
CA ARG A 27 3.00 2.23 -9.00
C ARG A 27 2.30 0.88 -8.82
N PRO A 28 2.79 -0.19 -9.48
CA PRO A 28 2.24 -1.53 -9.31
C PRO A 28 2.15 -1.87 -7.81
N GLY A 29 1.01 -2.43 -7.37
CA GLY A 29 0.76 -2.76 -5.97
C GLY A 29 0.13 -1.65 -5.11
N TYR A 30 -0.02 -0.43 -5.62
CA TYR A 30 -0.74 0.66 -4.93
C TYR A 30 -2.19 0.84 -5.42
N GLU A 31 -2.63 -0.01 -6.35
CA GLU A 31 -4.00 0.00 -6.86
C GLU A 31 -4.98 -0.40 -5.74
N GLN A 32 -5.88 0.52 -5.38
CA GLN A 32 -6.90 0.26 -4.37
C GLN A 32 -8.14 -0.32 -5.03
N ARG A 33 -8.57 -1.51 -4.60
CA ARG A 33 -9.86 -2.10 -4.95
C ARG A 33 -10.81 -2.02 -3.76
N ARG A 34 -12.04 -1.55 -3.99
CA ARG A 34 -13.09 -1.56 -2.95
C ARG A 34 -13.67 -2.95 -2.84
N VAL A 35 -13.84 -3.41 -1.60
CA VAL A 35 -14.49 -4.68 -1.26
C VAL A 35 -15.58 -4.37 -0.23
N ASN A 36 -16.77 -4.94 -0.43
CA ASN A 36 -17.88 -4.85 0.51
C ASN A 36 -17.91 -6.11 1.37
N VAL A 37 -18.08 -5.95 2.68
CA VAL A 37 -18.12 -7.05 3.66
C VAL A 37 -19.17 -6.72 4.70
N ASP A 38 -20.04 -7.68 4.98
CA ASP A 38 -21.00 -7.58 6.09
C ASP A 38 -20.36 -8.11 7.38
N PHE A 39 -20.60 -7.39 8.48
CA PHE A 39 -20.08 -7.74 9.80
C PHE A 39 -21.23 -7.90 10.79
N PRO A 40 -21.16 -8.89 11.71
CA PRO A 40 -22.08 -8.97 12.83
C PRO A 40 -22.03 -7.70 13.68
N VAL A 41 -23.17 -7.33 14.29
CA VAL A 41 -23.29 -6.10 15.11
C VAL A 41 -22.23 -6.04 16.21
N TRP A 42 -22.04 -7.13 16.95
CA TRP A 42 -21.05 -7.21 18.03
C TRP A 42 -19.62 -6.89 17.56
N MET A 43 -19.29 -7.24 16.31
CA MET A 43 -17.96 -7.00 15.76
C MET A 43 -17.78 -5.52 15.40
N ILE A 44 -18.82 -4.88 14.87
CA ILE A 44 -18.81 -3.45 14.59
C ILE A 44 -18.64 -2.65 15.89
N GLU A 45 -19.37 -3.02 16.95
CA GLU A 45 -19.25 -2.39 18.27
C GLU A 45 -17.84 -2.54 18.85
N SER A 46 -17.22 -3.71 18.71
CA SER A 46 -15.84 -3.93 19.14
C SER A 46 -14.84 -3.08 18.33
N LEU A 47 -15.01 -3.00 17.00
CA LEU A 47 -14.19 -2.15 16.13
C LEU A 47 -14.33 -0.66 16.47
N ASP A 48 -15.52 -0.21 16.84
CA ASP A 48 -15.78 1.16 17.28
C ASP A 48 -15.03 1.54 18.54
N GLN A 49 -15.09 0.67 19.55
CA GLN A 49 -14.40 0.88 20.82
C GLN A 49 -12.89 1.00 20.58
N GLU A 50 -12.35 0.13 19.73
CA GLU A 50 -10.92 0.15 19.41
C GLU A 50 -10.53 1.38 18.57
N ALA A 51 -11.38 1.78 17.63
CA ALA A 51 -11.19 2.99 16.82
C ALA A 51 -11.09 4.23 17.70
N LYS A 52 -11.97 4.31 18.70
CA LYS A 52 -11.97 5.38 19.69
C LYS A 52 -10.73 5.35 20.57
N ARG A 53 -10.28 4.16 20.99
CA ARG A 53 -9.10 3.97 21.85
C ARG A 53 -7.80 4.39 21.15
N LEU A 54 -7.64 4.05 19.88
CA LEU A 54 -6.44 4.30 19.10
C LEU A 54 -6.46 5.63 18.33
N GLY A 55 -7.58 6.35 18.35
CA GLY A 55 -7.72 7.65 17.66
C GLY A 55 -7.77 7.51 16.12
N GLY A 56 -8.44 6.47 15.62
CA GLY A 56 -8.53 6.17 14.18
C GLY A 56 -9.94 5.85 13.72
N THR A 57 -10.08 5.44 12.45
CA THR A 57 -11.35 4.97 11.89
C THR A 57 -11.42 3.43 11.96
N ARG A 58 -12.64 2.88 11.92
CA ARG A 58 -12.86 1.43 11.76
C ARG A 58 -12.05 0.85 10.59
N GLN A 59 -12.04 1.54 9.46
CA GLN A 59 -11.32 1.10 8.25
C GLN A 59 -9.81 1.01 8.48
N SER A 60 -9.22 1.96 9.19
CA SER A 60 -7.79 1.92 9.51
C SER A 60 -7.44 0.72 10.39
N ILE A 61 -8.27 0.40 11.39
CA ILE A 61 -8.07 -0.77 12.25
C ILE A 61 -8.22 -2.06 11.47
N ILE A 62 -9.29 -2.19 10.68
CA ILE A 62 -9.51 -3.37 9.83
C ILE A 62 -8.30 -3.59 8.93
N LYS A 63 -7.75 -2.53 8.32
CA LYS A 63 -6.58 -2.62 7.46
C LYS A 63 -5.34 -3.16 8.20
N VAL A 64 -5.06 -2.64 9.40
CA VAL A 64 -3.89 -3.06 10.20
C VAL A 64 -4.03 -4.52 10.62
N TRP A 65 -5.14 -4.88 11.25
CA TRP A 65 -5.36 -6.25 11.72
C TRP A 65 -5.38 -7.27 10.58
N LEU A 66 -5.94 -6.90 9.42
CA LEU A 66 -5.92 -7.78 8.25
C LEU A 66 -4.48 -7.99 7.75
N ALA A 67 -3.66 -6.93 7.70
CA ALA A 67 -2.25 -7.04 7.33
C ALA A 67 -1.49 -7.97 8.31
N GLU A 68 -1.63 -7.75 9.61
CA GLU A 68 -1.01 -8.57 10.66
C GLU A 68 -1.46 -10.05 10.58
N CYS A 69 -2.75 -10.30 10.35
CA CYS A 69 -3.28 -11.66 10.18
C CYS A 69 -2.68 -12.36 8.95
N LEU A 70 -2.55 -11.65 7.83
CA LEU A 70 -2.00 -12.19 6.59
C LEU A 70 -0.49 -12.46 6.72
N GLU A 71 0.26 -11.54 7.32
CA GLU A 71 1.70 -11.71 7.58
C GLU A 71 1.96 -12.87 8.55
N GLY A 72 1.19 -12.95 9.64
CA GLY A 72 1.30 -14.02 10.63
C GLY A 72 1.01 -15.40 10.04
N ARG A 73 0.09 -15.49 9.06
CA ARG A 73 -0.16 -16.74 8.31
C ARG A 73 0.99 -17.06 7.37
N ARG A 74 1.49 -16.09 6.60
CA ARG A 74 2.60 -16.31 5.66
C ARG A 74 3.84 -16.85 6.36
N ARG A 75 4.19 -16.28 7.52
CA ARG A 75 5.32 -16.75 8.34
C ARG A 75 5.17 -18.18 8.85
N LYS A 76 3.95 -18.65 9.11
CA LYS A 76 3.71 -20.04 9.54
C LYS A 76 3.82 -21.03 8.37
N THR A 77 3.42 -20.63 7.17
CA THR A 77 3.51 -21.46 5.98
C THR A 77 4.94 -21.58 5.45
N ASP A 78 5.73 -20.50 5.50
CA ASP A 78 7.13 -20.51 5.04
C ASP A 78 8.07 -21.29 5.99
N ALA A 79 7.61 -21.61 7.21
CA ALA A 79 8.37 -22.33 8.23
C ALA A 79 8.03 -23.84 8.32
N ALA A 80 7.15 -24.35 7.45
CA ALA A 80 6.71 -25.74 7.37
C ALA A 80 7.16 -26.38 6.05
#